data_AF-A0A086KDN0-F1
#
_entry.id   AF-A0A086KDN0-F1
#
_cell.length_a   1.000
_cell.length_b   1.000
_cell.length_c   1.000
_cell.angle_alpha   90.00
_cell.angle_beta   90.00
_cell.angle_gamma   90.00
#
_symmetry.space_group_name_H-M   'P 1'
#
loop_
_entity.id
_entity.type
_entity.pdbx_description
1 polymer ?
#
loop_
_entity_poly.entity_id
_entity_poly.type
_entity_poly.pdbx_seq_one_letter_code
_entity_poly.pdbx_strand_id
1 'polypeptide(L)'
;NALSRCGRCNRYMNLITKRPTRLHCRTCNETYNMPQNGAIKLYKELRCPLDNFELVLFTQKGGKSFPLCPLCYNDPPLEGSVTKMSCVECTHPTCKHGIEAVGVLQCPQPDCKGILYLDVVSGPKWKLDCNACQYQVKLMEGAHKISVTPDECDTCGSALLNVVMNKVKPFKDGEVEKTGCFVCDAELNDMVESTFAKTFRARRSGRGRGRGRGRGRGRGRGRKIEDPRMTFDGF
;
A
#
# COMPACT_ATOMS: atom_id res chain seq x y z
N ASN A 1 18.27 7.40 19.27
CA ASN A 1 17.71 6.69 18.11
C ASN A 1 17.26 7.70 17.06
N ALA A 2 18.23 8.25 16.34
CA ALA A 2 17.97 9.03 15.14
C ALA A 2 17.36 8.12 14.06
N LEU A 3 16.33 8.58 13.36
CA LEU A 3 15.66 7.79 12.31
C LEU A 3 15.70 8.47 10.93
N SER A 4 15.18 9.69 10.84
CA SER A 4 15.06 10.45 9.59
C SER A 4 15.35 11.93 9.84
N ARG A 5 15.69 12.69 8.80
CA ARG A 5 15.96 14.13 8.91
C ARG A 5 14.70 14.99 8.83
N CYS A 6 14.69 16.04 9.64
CA CYS A 6 13.68 17.09 9.61
C CYS A 6 13.85 17.93 8.33
N GLY A 7 12.77 18.19 7.60
CA GLY A 7 12.81 19.01 6.39
C GLY A 7 13.12 20.49 6.67
N ARG A 8 12.82 20.99 7.88
CA ARG A 8 13.05 22.39 8.28
C ARG A 8 14.51 22.70 8.59
N CYS A 9 15.18 21.86 9.39
CA CYS A 9 16.56 22.12 9.85
C CYS A 9 17.60 21.10 9.36
N ASN A 10 17.19 20.08 8.60
CA ASN A 10 18.04 19.01 8.08
C ASN A 10 18.81 18.22 9.18
N ARG A 11 18.39 18.32 10.44
CA ARG A 11 18.92 17.54 11.56
C ARG A 11 18.10 16.27 11.78
N TYR A 12 18.75 15.25 12.30
CA TYR A 12 18.10 13.99 12.62
C TYR A 12 17.01 14.14 13.69
N MET A 13 15.84 13.60 13.39
CA MET A 13 14.74 13.41 14.32
C MET A 13 14.85 12.06 15.01
N ASN A 14 14.44 12.01 16.27
CA ASN A 14 14.44 10.79 17.04
C ASN A 14 13.07 10.11 16.97
N LEU A 15 13.06 8.81 16.68
CA LEU A 15 11.86 7.99 16.80
C LEU A 15 11.64 7.63 18.27
N ILE A 16 10.51 8.07 18.82
CA ILE A 16 10.05 7.68 20.14
C ILE A 16 8.98 6.60 19.95
N THR A 17 9.33 5.36 20.26
CA THR A 17 8.45 4.19 20.08
C THR A 17 7.43 4.03 21.22
N LYS A 18 7.69 4.64 22.40
CA LYS A 18 6.75 4.69 23.51
C LYS A 18 5.46 5.38 23.06
N ARG A 19 4.32 4.72 23.29
CA ARG A 19 2.99 5.22 22.88
C ARG A 19 2.69 6.61 23.47
N PRO A 20 2.13 7.56 22.67
CA PRO A 20 1.95 7.46 21.23
C PRO A 20 3.30 7.56 20.49
N THR A 21 3.48 6.68 19.49
CA THR A 21 4.66 6.67 18.62
C THR A 21 4.74 7.98 17.84
N ARG A 22 5.92 8.62 17.85
CA ARG A 22 6.12 9.96 17.28
C ARG A 22 7.59 10.17 16.87
N LEU A 23 7.82 11.09 15.94
CA LEU A 23 9.13 11.63 15.62
C LEU A 23 9.30 12.98 16.31
N HIS A 24 10.47 13.21 16.92
CA HIS A 24 10.76 14.47 17.58
C HIS A 24 12.06 15.08 17.06
N CYS A 25 11.97 16.31 16.57
CA CYS A 25 13.12 17.12 16.17
C CYS A 25 13.56 17.99 17.36
N ARG A 26 14.75 17.70 17.91
CA ARG A 26 15.28 18.48 19.05
C ARG A 26 15.66 19.91 18.67
N THR A 27 16.11 20.13 17.44
CA THR A 27 16.56 21.44 16.96
C THR A 27 15.39 22.40 16.74
N CYS A 28 14.29 21.93 16.14
CA CYS A 28 13.08 22.73 15.96
C CYS A 28 12.16 22.71 17.18
N ASN A 29 12.41 21.83 18.15
CA ASN A 29 11.51 21.52 19.26
C ASN A 29 10.09 21.12 18.81
N GLU A 30 9.99 20.42 17.68
CA GLU A 30 8.73 20.00 17.07
C GLU A 30 8.54 18.49 17.17
N THR A 31 7.28 18.05 17.27
CA THR A 31 6.90 16.65 17.39
C THR A 31 5.85 16.29 16.36
N TYR A 32 6.11 15.25 15.58
CA TYR A 32 5.23 14.73 14.54
C TYR A 32 4.66 13.39 15.00
N ASN A 33 3.33 13.29 15.07
CA ASN A 33 2.70 12.01 15.36
C ASN A 33 2.96 11.03 14.21
N MET A 34 3.05 9.75 14.55
CA MET A 34 3.21 8.69 13.57
C MET A 34 2.06 7.68 13.67
N PRO A 35 1.79 6.88 12.63
CA PRO A 35 0.85 5.79 12.72
C PRO A 35 1.21 4.82 13.86
N GLN A 36 0.20 4.37 14.60
CA GLN A 36 0.36 3.49 15.74
C GLN A 36 0.28 2.01 15.32
N ASN A 37 0.76 1.11 16.18
CA ASN A 37 0.63 -0.36 15.99
C ASN A 37 1.29 -0.92 14.72
N GLY A 38 2.43 -0.36 14.32
CA GLY A 38 3.26 -0.90 13.25
C GLY A 38 4.74 -0.60 13.47
N ALA A 39 5.55 -0.97 12.49
CA ALA A 39 6.97 -0.65 12.45
C ALA A 39 7.20 0.60 11.61
N ILE A 40 8.13 1.46 12.04
CA ILE A 40 8.56 2.64 11.30
C ILE A 40 10.05 2.51 11.04
N LYS A 41 10.46 2.67 9.78
CA LYS A 41 11.86 2.63 9.33
C LYS A 41 12.15 3.81 8.41
N LEU A 42 13.41 4.17 8.23
CA LEU A 42 13.83 5.12 7.20
C LEU A 42 13.50 4.58 5.80
N TYR A 43 13.02 5.43 4.91
CA TYR A 43 12.67 5.03 3.54
C TYR A 43 13.65 5.59 2.52
N LYS A 44 14.72 4.81 2.24
CA LYS A 44 15.69 5.04 1.15
C LYS A 44 16.28 6.47 1.09
N GLU A 45 16.34 7.18 2.23
CA GLU A 45 16.77 8.60 2.32
C GLU A 45 16.03 9.54 1.36
N LEU A 46 14.86 9.13 0.86
CA LEU A 46 14.05 9.92 -0.05
C LEU A 46 13.41 11.07 0.71
N ARG A 47 13.28 12.21 0.04
CA ARG A 47 12.68 13.41 0.62
C ARG A 47 11.34 13.72 -0.04
N CYS A 48 10.43 14.24 0.76
CA CYS A 48 9.18 14.80 0.26
C CYS A 48 9.49 16.04 -0.58
N PRO A 49 8.96 16.16 -1.81
CA PRO A 49 9.22 17.33 -2.67
C PRO A 49 8.56 18.61 -2.16
N LEU A 50 7.56 18.50 -1.28
CA LEU A 50 6.84 19.64 -0.70
C LEU A 50 7.65 20.37 0.38
N ASP A 51 8.31 19.61 1.25
CA ASP A 51 8.79 20.13 2.54
C ASP A 51 10.20 19.65 2.91
N ASN A 52 10.84 18.86 2.06
CA ASN A 52 12.17 18.27 2.23
C ASN A 52 12.33 17.30 3.42
N PHE A 53 11.26 16.89 4.09
CA PHE A 53 11.37 15.86 5.12
C PHE A 53 11.80 14.53 4.52
N GLU A 54 12.73 13.85 5.21
CA GLU A 54 13.02 12.46 4.85
C GLU A 54 11.81 11.57 5.17
N LEU A 55 11.41 10.82 4.15
CA LEU A 55 10.30 9.90 4.21
C LEU A 55 10.63 8.71 5.11
N VAL A 56 9.60 8.20 5.76
CA VAL A 56 9.67 6.96 6.52
C VAL A 56 8.72 5.93 5.93
N LEU A 57 9.05 4.66 6.13
CA LEU A 57 8.22 3.54 5.75
C LEU A 57 7.47 3.07 6.97
N PHE A 58 6.14 3.13 6.93
CA PHE A 58 5.29 2.48 7.92
C PHE A 58 4.88 1.10 7.40
N THR A 59 5.00 0.08 8.25
CA THR A 59 4.50 -1.27 7.98
C THR A 59 3.52 -1.66 9.09
N GLN A 60 2.25 -1.81 8.72
CA GLN A 60 1.26 -2.34 9.65
C GLN A 60 1.51 -3.83 9.88
N LYS A 61 1.42 -4.29 11.13
CA LYS A 61 1.63 -5.71 11.46
C LYS A 61 0.61 -6.60 10.74
N GLY A 62 1.07 -7.36 9.75
CA GLY A 62 0.23 -8.22 8.90
C GLY A 62 -0.65 -7.46 7.91
N GLY A 63 -0.41 -6.16 7.70
CA GLY A 63 -1.18 -5.29 6.82
C GLY A 63 -0.32 -4.62 5.76
N LYS A 64 -0.78 -3.46 5.29
CA LYS A 64 -0.12 -2.67 4.23
C LYS A 64 1.15 -1.99 4.74
N SER A 65 2.08 -1.78 3.82
CA SER A 65 3.23 -0.90 4.02
C SER A 65 3.11 0.28 3.08
N PHE A 66 3.45 1.47 3.54
CA PHE A 66 3.41 2.66 2.70
C PHE A 66 4.42 3.71 3.16
N PRO A 67 5.02 4.45 2.20
CA PRO A 67 5.84 5.61 2.51
C PRO A 67 4.98 6.74 3.09
N LEU A 68 5.58 7.52 3.96
CA LEU A 68 4.91 8.58 4.70
C LEU A 68 5.87 9.75 4.97
N CYS A 69 5.39 10.96 4.70
CA CYS A 69 6.05 12.19 5.11
C CYS A 69 5.60 12.56 6.54
N PRO A 70 6.52 12.83 7.48
CA PRO A 70 6.17 13.26 8.83
C PRO A 70 5.30 14.52 8.88
N LEU A 71 5.56 15.50 8.02
CA LEU A 71 4.76 16.73 7.98
C LEU A 71 3.40 16.48 7.34
N CYS A 72 3.33 15.91 6.13
CA CYS A 72 2.04 15.64 5.47
C CYS A 72 1.11 14.75 6.32
N TYR A 73 1.64 13.80 7.09
CA TYR A 73 0.80 12.99 7.99
C TYR A 73 0.16 13.81 9.12
N ASN A 74 0.77 14.91 9.55
CA ASN A 74 0.27 15.71 10.68
C ASN A 74 -0.49 16.94 10.21
N ASP A 75 0.10 17.68 9.26
CA ASP A 75 -0.37 18.97 8.79
C ASP A 75 0.00 19.13 7.30
N PRO A 76 -0.75 18.46 6.41
CA PRO A 76 -0.48 18.53 4.98
C PRO A 76 -0.77 19.92 4.41
N PRO A 77 0.22 20.58 3.78
CA PRO A 77 0.05 21.91 3.18
C PRO A 77 -0.63 21.81 1.80
N LEU A 78 -1.74 21.06 1.72
CA LEU A 78 -2.46 20.75 0.48
C LEU A 78 -3.95 21.05 0.69
N GLU A 79 -4.58 21.75 -0.23
CA GLU A 79 -6.02 22.05 -0.15
C GLU A 79 -6.85 20.76 -0.15
N GLY A 80 -7.86 20.70 0.71
CA GLY A 80 -8.76 19.54 0.83
C GLY A 80 -8.13 18.28 1.45
N SER A 81 -6.87 18.34 1.87
CA SER A 81 -6.20 17.19 2.49
C SER A 81 -6.64 16.95 3.93
N VAL A 82 -6.55 15.69 4.37
CA VAL A 82 -6.90 15.27 5.72
C VAL A 82 -5.64 14.95 6.52
N THR A 83 -5.68 15.26 7.82
CA THR A 83 -4.65 14.76 8.74
C THR A 83 -4.60 13.23 8.70
N LYS A 84 -3.41 12.68 8.96
CA LYS A 84 -3.07 11.25 8.93
C LYS A 84 -2.95 10.63 7.53
N MET A 85 -2.71 11.44 6.50
CA MET A 85 -2.54 10.94 5.15
C MET A 85 -1.20 10.21 4.93
N SER A 86 -1.22 9.21 4.05
CA SER A 86 -0.03 8.55 3.50
C SER A 86 0.52 9.30 2.29
N CYS A 87 1.75 9.01 1.84
CA CYS A 87 2.25 9.62 0.62
C CYS A 87 1.43 9.25 -0.63
N VAL A 88 0.68 8.15 -0.59
CA VAL A 88 -0.23 7.74 -1.68
C VAL A 88 -1.35 8.75 -1.86
N GLU A 89 -1.83 9.38 -0.81
CA GLU A 89 -2.90 10.40 -0.89
C GLU A 89 -2.35 11.78 -1.26
N CYS A 90 -1.03 11.91 -1.49
CA CYS A 90 -0.41 13.17 -1.87
C CYS A 90 -0.81 13.57 -3.29
N THR A 91 -1.27 14.81 -3.45
CA THR A 91 -1.66 15.43 -4.73
C THR A 91 -0.58 16.36 -5.29
N HIS A 92 0.62 16.38 -4.69
CA HIS A 92 1.72 17.17 -5.25
C HIS A 92 2.22 16.51 -6.55
N PRO A 93 2.25 17.23 -7.69
CA PRO A 93 2.48 16.65 -9.01
C PRO A 93 3.86 16.00 -9.17
N THR A 94 4.85 16.41 -8.37
CA THR A 94 6.20 15.81 -8.40
C THR A 94 6.42 14.72 -7.35
N CYS A 95 5.40 14.38 -6.55
CA CYS A 95 5.49 13.31 -5.57
C CYS A 95 5.48 11.95 -6.27
N LYS A 96 6.64 11.27 -6.29
CA LYS A 96 6.80 9.92 -6.88
C LYS A 96 6.00 8.82 -6.17
N HIS A 97 5.35 9.14 -5.06
CA HIS A 97 4.53 8.23 -4.26
C HIS A 97 3.06 8.63 -4.26
N GLY A 98 2.71 9.80 -4.81
CA GLY A 98 1.35 10.31 -4.89
C GLY A 98 0.49 9.48 -5.83
N ILE A 99 -0.83 9.55 -5.65
CA ILE A 99 -1.77 8.70 -6.39
C ILE A 99 -1.67 8.92 -7.90
N GLU A 100 -1.33 10.12 -8.36
CA GLU A 100 -1.13 10.42 -9.77
C GLU A 100 0.07 9.66 -10.37
N ALA A 101 1.09 9.36 -9.57
CA ALA A 101 2.31 8.69 -10.03
C ALA A 101 2.22 7.16 -9.94
N VAL A 102 1.39 6.63 -9.04
CA VAL A 102 1.32 5.17 -8.75
C VAL A 102 -0.08 4.57 -8.86
N GLY A 103 -1.10 5.38 -9.13
CA GLY A 103 -2.48 4.94 -9.34
C GLY A 103 -2.61 4.18 -10.66
N VAL A 104 -3.46 3.17 -10.68
CA VAL A 104 -3.59 2.24 -11.81
C VAL A 104 -5.01 2.19 -12.31
N LEU A 105 -5.98 1.90 -11.45
CA LEU A 105 -7.37 1.70 -11.84
C LEU A 105 -8.32 2.02 -10.69
N GLN A 106 -9.56 2.41 -10.97
CA GLN A 106 -10.58 2.48 -9.95
C GLN A 106 -10.79 1.11 -9.30
N CYS A 107 -11.01 1.08 -7.99
CA CYS A 107 -11.21 -0.16 -7.26
C CYS A 107 -12.48 -0.88 -7.75
N PRO A 108 -12.41 -2.14 -8.22
CA PRO A 108 -13.56 -2.85 -8.78
C PRO A 108 -14.52 -3.38 -7.70
N GLN A 109 -14.21 -3.19 -6.42
CA GLN A 109 -15.07 -3.64 -5.34
C GLN A 109 -16.36 -2.83 -5.28
N PRO A 110 -17.54 -3.47 -5.12
CA PRO A 110 -18.80 -2.77 -4.91
C PRO A 110 -18.69 -1.76 -3.76
N ASP A 111 -19.32 -0.61 -3.93
CA ASP A 111 -19.35 0.49 -2.96
C ASP A 111 -17.98 1.10 -2.59
N CYS A 112 -16.91 0.78 -3.33
CA CYS A 112 -15.59 1.35 -3.12
C CYS A 112 -15.26 2.43 -4.15
N LYS A 113 -15.08 3.66 -3.69
CA LYS A 113 -14.62 4.80 -4.53
C LYS A 113 -13.10 4.97 -4.54
N GLY A 114 -12.37 3.97 -4.07
CA GLY A 114 -10.91 4.02 -3.98
C GLY A 114 -10.24 3.79 -5.32
N ILE A 115 -8.92 4.03 -5.36
CA ILE A 115 -8.05 3.76 -6.49
C ILE A 115 -7.09 2.63 -6.07
N LEU A 116 -6.94 1.65 -6.96
CA LEU A 116 -5.87 0.66 -6.91
C LEU A 116 -4.57 1.35 -7.33
N TYR A 117 -3.56 1.25 -6.48
CA TYR A 117 -2.24 1.81 -6.74
C TYR A 117 -1.16 0.75 -6.55
N LEU A 118 -0.04 0.92 -7.24
CA LEU A 118 1.13 0.06 -7.11
C LEU A 118 1.81 0.28 -5.76
N ASP A 119 1.90 -0.76 -4.93
CA ASP A 119 2.75 -0.75 -3.74
C ASP A 119 4.22 -0.84 -4.18
N VAL A 120 4.87 0.31 -4.35
CA VAL A 120 6.27 0.43 -4.79
C VAL A 120 7.29 -0.18 -3.82
N VAL A 121 6.87 -0.59 -2.62
CA VAL A 121 7.73 -1.30 -1.65
C VAL A 121 7.43 -2.79 -1.56
N SER A 122 6.46 -3.30 -2.33
CA SER A 122 6.06 -4.71 -2.29
C SER A 122 7.00 -5.67 -3.00
N GLY A 123 7.90 -5.17 -3.85
CA GLY A 123 8.90 -5.98 -4.54
C GLY A 123 9.71 -6.86 -3.56
N PRO A 124 9.97 -8.15 -3.88
CA PRO A 124 9.68 -8.82 -5.15
C PRO A 124 8.26 -9.41 -5.25
N LYS A 125 7.42 -9.25 -4.21
CA LYS A 125 6.03 -9.73 -4.18
C LYS A 125 5.08 -8.60 -4.55
N TRP A 126 5.19 -8.18 -5.80
CA TRP A 126 4.50 -7.02 -6.33
C TRP A 126 2.99 -7.12 -6.13
N LYS A 127 2.37 -6.01 -5.72
CA LYS A 127 0.92 -5.92 -5.57
C LYS A 127 0.38 -4.53 -5.82
N LEU A 128 -0.87 -4.47 -6.25
CA LEU A 128 -1.72 -3.31 -6.15
C LEU A 128 -2.51 -3.36 -4.84
N ASP A 129 -2.66 -2.21 -4.19
CA ASP A 129 -3.47 -2.03 -3.00
C ASP A 129 -4.55 -0.97 -3.28
N CYS A 130 -5.77 -1.17 -2.78
CA CYS A 130 -6.75 -0.09 -2.79
C CYS A 130 -6.45 0.94 -1.68
N ASN A 131 -6.57 2.23 -1.93
CA ASN A 131 -6.40 3.25 -0.88
C ASN A 131 -7.62 3.38 0.07
N ALA A 132 -8.80 2.85 -0.30
CA ALA A 132 -10.02 2.96 0.50
C ALA A 132 -10.46 1.65 1.18
N CYS A 133 -10.19 0.48 0.58
CA CYS A 133 -10.63 -0.81 1.11
C CYS A 133 -9.48 -1.83 1.24
N GLN A 134 -9.82 -3.09 1.55
CA GLN A 134 -8.86 -4.17 1.76
C GLN A 134 -8.52 -4.94 0.49
N TYR A 135 -9.04 -4.55 -0.67
CA TYR A 135 -8.77 -5.22 -1.93
C TYR A 135 -7.29 -5.08 -2.32
N GLN A 136 -6.72 -6.20 -2.77
CA GLN A 136 -5.34 -6.31 -3.22
C GLN A 136 -5.27 -7.16 -4.47
N VAL A 137 -4.31 -6.87 -5.32
CA VAL A 137 -4.06 -7.63 -6.54
C VAL A 137 -2.58 -7.98 -6.56
N LYS A 138 -2.23 -9.27 -6.49
CA LYS A 138 -0.83 -9.70 -6.66
C LYS A 138 -0.47 -9.65 -8.13
N LEU A 139 0.74 -9.21 -8.42
CA LEU A 139 1.23 -9.00 -9.78
C LEU A 139 2.44 -9.89 -10.05
N MET A 140 2.36 -10.66 -11.13
CA MET A 140 3.48 -11.14 -11.95
C MET A 140 4.61 -11.72 -11.10
N GLU A 141 4.34 -12.90 -10.51
CA GLU A 141 5.28 -13.55 -9.62
C GLU A 141 6.64 -13.77 -10.30
N GLY A 142 7.70 -13.29 -9.67
CA GLY A 142 9.05 -13.37 -10.23
C GLY A 142 9.46 -12.17 -11.08
N ALA A 143 8.62 -11.13 -11.18
CA ALA A 143 9.04 -9.85 -11.75
C ALA A 143 10.18 -9.21 -10.95
N HIS A 144 11.20 -8.73 -11.65
CA HIS A 144 12.31 -7.99 -11.07
C HIS A 144 11.88 -6.56 -10.68
N LYS A 145 11.11 -5.91 -11.55
CA LYS A 145 10.61 -4.55 -11.35
C LYS A 145 9.25 -4.38 -12.00
N ILE A 146 8.35 -3.68 -11.33
CA ILE A 146 7.09 -3.19 -11.91
C ILE A 146 7.01 -1.69 -11.66
N SER A 147 6.55 -0.94 -12.65
CA SER A 147 6.27 0.49 -12.55
C SER A 147 5.01 0.86 -13.33
N VAL A 148 4.31 1.88 -12.84
CA VAL A 148 3.18 2.50 -13.55
C VAL A 148 3.72 3.45 -14.61
N THR A 149 3.07 3.46 -15.77
CA THR A 149 3.39 4.34 -16.90
C THR A 149 2.31 5.43 -17.04
N PRO A 150 2.58 6.54 -17.74
CA PRO A 150 1.57 7.58 -17.99
C PRO A 150 0.52 7.17 -19.03
N ASP A 151 0.74 6.08 -19.76
CA ASP A 151 -0.16 5.62 -20.80
C ASP A 151 -1.33 4.83 -20.19
N GLU A 152 -2.51 4.96 -20.78
CA GLU A 152 -3.74 4.29 -20.33
C GLU A 152 -4.20 3.26 -21.37
N CYS A 153 -4.92 2.24 -20.90
CA CYS A 153 -5.52 1.23 -21.74
C CYS A 153 -6.80 1.76 -22.41
N ASP A 154 -6.85 1.72 -23.74
CA ASP A 154 -8.00 2.19 -24.53
C ASP A 154 -9.32 1.47 -24.19
N THR A 155 -9.26 0.23 -23.67
CA THR A 155 -10.44 -0.59 -23.39
C THR A 155 -11.04 -0.34 -22.01
N CYS A 156 -10.20 -0.23 -20.97
CA CYS A 156 -10.67 -0.18 -19.58
C CYS A 156 -10.22 1.07 -18.80
N GLY A 157 -9.40 1.94 -19.40
CA GLY A 157 -8.87 3.15 -18.74
C GLY A 157 -7.86 2.89 -17.62
N SER A 158 -7.38 1.65 -17.46
CA SER A 158 -6.30 1.35 -16.52
C SER A 158 -4.99 1.93 -17.03
N ALA A 159 -4.18 2.54 -16.15
CA ALA A 159 -2.78 2.83 -16.46
C ALA A 159 -2.05 1.54 -16.86
N LEU A 160 -1.16 1.63 -17.85
CA LEU A 160 -0.34 0.51 -18.28
C LEU A 160 0.80 0.30 -17.28
N LEU A 161 1.15 -0.97 -17.06
CA LEU A 161 2.28 -1.35 -16.21
C LEU A 161 3.46 -1.73 -17.11
N ASN A 162 4.62 -1.15 -16.84
CA ASN A 162 5.88 -1.71 -17.32
C ASN A 162 6.34 -2.79 -16.33
N VAL A 163 6.44 -4.02 -16.83
CA VAL A 163 6.85 -5.21 -16.08
C VAL A 163 8.17 -5.71 -16.65
N VAL A 164 9.21 -5.67 -15.82
CA VAL A 164 10.52 -6.26 -16.10
C VAL A 164 10.64 -7.57 -15.33
N MET A 165 10.67 -8.68 -16.05
CA MET A 165 10.82 -10.03 -15.52
C MET A 165 12.28 -10.36 -15.18
N ASN A 166 12.49 -11.32 -14.27
CA ASN A 166 13.83 -11.85 -14.07
C ASN A 166 14.28 -12.64 -15.31
N LYS A 167 15.55 -12.53 -15.71
CA LYS A 167 16.12 -13.26 -16.86
C LYS A 167 15.93 -14.78 -16.80
N VAL A 168 15.77 -15.33 -15.59
CA VAL A 168 15.56 -16.77 -15.35
C VAL A 168 14.11 -17.19 -15.63
N LYS A 169 13.16 -16.25 -15.58
CA LYS A 169 11.73 -16.48 -15.81
C LYS A 169 11.17 -15.35 -16.70
N PRO A 170 11.53 -15.31 -17.99
CA PRO A 170 10.99 -14.35 -18.95
C PRO A 170 9.48 -14.60 -19.23
N PHE A 171 8.89 -13.76 -20.06
CA PHE A 171 7.56 -13.98 -20.64
C PHE A 171 7.54 -15.21 -21.57
N LYS A 172 6.35 -15.68 -21.96
CA LYS A 172 6.14 -16.90 -22.75
C LYS A 172 6.84 -16.85 -24.12
N ASP A 173 7.03 -15.66 -24.68
CA ASP A 173 7.74 -15.38 -25.92
C ASP A 173 9.26 -15.18 -25.74
N GLY A 174 9.76 -15.24 -24.51
CA GLY A 174 11.17 -15.05 -24.19
C GLY A 174 11.58 -13.59 -23.94
N GLU A 175 10.68 -12.63 -24.09
CA GLU A 175 10.97 -11.24 -23.74
C GLU A 175 11.11 -11.07 -22.22
N VAL A 176 11.88 -10.07 -21.79
CA VAL A 176 12.11 -9.77 -20.36
C VAL A 176 11.42 -8.51 -19.89
N GLU A 177 10.89 -7.71 -20.80
CA GLU A 177 10.24 -6.44 -20.49
C GLU A 177 9.01 -6.29 -21.38
N LYS A 178 7.86 -6.02 -20.76
CA LYS A 178 6.62 -5.73 -21.47
C LYS A 178 5.89 -4.59 -20.80
N THR A 179 5.25 -3.76 -21.60
CA THR A 179 4.33 -2.73 -21.13
C THR A 179 2.92 -3.10 -21.58
N GLY A 180 1.99 -3.17 -20.65
CA GLY A 180 0.62 -3.58 -20.96
C GLY A 180 -0.37 -3.40 -19.81
N CYS A 181 -1.64 -3.59 -20.13
CA CYS A 181 -2.72 -3.51 -19.16
C CYS A 181 -2.82 -4.82 -18.37
N PHE A 182 -2.73 -4.78 -17.05
CA PHE A 182 -2.85 -6.00 -16.23
C PHE A 182 -4.24 -6.67 -16.29
N VAL A 183 -5.25 -5.97 -16.80
CA VAL A 183 -6.62 -6.46 -16.99
C VAL A 183 -6.82 -7.01 -18.41
N CYS A 184 -6.54 -6.19 -19.43
CA CYS A 184 -6.89 -6.51 -20.82
C CYS A 184 -5.82 -7.29 -21.58
N ASP A 185 -4.54 -7.21 -21.18
CA ASP A 185 -3.49 -8.03 -21.79
C ASP A 185 -3.60 -9.46 -21.24
N ALA A 186 -3.84 -10.42 -22.13
CA ALA A 186 -4.10 -11.82 -21.75
C ALA A 186 -2.92 -12.46 -21.01
N GLU A 187 -1.69 -12.15 -21.40
CA GLU A 187 -0.52 -12.74 -20.77
C GLU A 187 -0.26 -12.13 -19.39
N LEU A 188 -0.45 -10.82 -19.25
CA LEU A 188 -0.37 -10.17 -17.95
C LEU A 188 -1.49 -10.62 -17.02
N ASN A 189 -2.73 -10.70 -17.51
CA ASN A 189 -3.89 -11.10 -16.70
C ASN A 189 -3.76 -12.52 -16.14
N ASP A 190 -3.22 -13.46 -16.94
CA ASP A 190 -2.91 -14.83 -16.53
C ASP A 190 -2.00 -14.90 -15.28
N MET A 191 -1.20 -13.86 -15.03
CA MET A 191 -0.23 -13.78 -13.93
C MET A 191 -0.70 -12.91 -12.76
N VAL A 192 -1.98 -12.57 -12.72
CA VAL A 192 -2.59 -11.73 -11.68
C VAL A 192 -3.47 -12.57 -10.75
N GLU A 193 -3.42 -12.28 -9.45
CA GLU A 193 -4.29 -12.92 -8.46
C GLU A 193 -4.94 -11.88 -7.55
N SER A 194 -6.27 -11.80 -7.57
CA SER A 194 -7.00 -10.92 -6.66
C SER A 194 -7.13 -11.53 -5.26
N THR A 195 -6.95 -10.72 -4.22
CA THR A 195 -7.02 -11.13 -2.82
C THR A 195 -7.54 -9.99 -1.93
N PHE A 196 -7.71 -10.27 -0.64
CA PHE A 196 -7.98 -9.24 0.37
C PHE A 196 -6.90 -9.24 1.44
N ALA A 197 -6.46 -8.04 1.83
CA ALA A 197 -5.52 -7.85 2.91
C ALA A 197 -6.06 -8.50 4.19
N LYS A 198 -5.25 -9.35 4.83
CA LYS A 198 -5.62 -9.96 6.11
C LYS A 198 -5.74 -8.86 7.16
N THR A 199 -6.97 -8.52 7.54
CA THR A 199 -7.14 -7.95 8.86
C THR A 199 -6.82 -9.04 9.87
N PHE A 200 -5.84 -8.81 10.75
CA PHE A 200 -6.04 -9.27 12.11
C PHE A 200 -7.31 -8.56 12.54
N ARG A 201 -8.45 -9.29 12.52
CA ARG A 201 -9.67 -8.84 13.17
C ARG A 201 -9.19 -8.23 14.48
N ALA A 202 -9.38 -6.92 14.65
CA ALA A 202 -9.34 -6.34 15.97
C ALA A 202 -10.21 -7.29 16.78
N ARG A 203 -9.62 -8.02 17.74
CA ARG A 203 -10.41 -8.74 18.73
C ARG A 203 -11.32 -7.65 19.25
N ARG A 204 -12.60 -7.70 18.86
CA ARG A 204 -13.62 -6.80 19.38
C ARG A 204 -13.47 -6.92 20.89
N SER A 205 -12.92 -5.87 21.46
CA SER A 205 -12.87 -5.66 22.89
C SER A 205 -14.32 -5.72 23.37
N GLY A 206 -14.59 -6.65 24.27
CA GLY A 206 -15.67 -6.56 25.25
C GLY A 206 -17.09 -6.85 24.76
N ARG A 207 -17.57 -8.06 25.03
CA ARG A 207 -18.81 -8.26 25.81
C ARG A 207 -18.87 -9.68 26.36
N GLY A 208 -18.89 -9.78 27.69
CA GLY A 208 -19.35 -10.98 28.40
C GLY A 208 -18.27 -11.89 28.98
N ARG A 209 -17.73 -11.50 30.15
CA ARG A 209 -17.36 -12.50 31.17
C ARG A 209 -18.66 -13.19 31.61
N GLY A 210 -18.93 -14.35 31.03
CA GLY A 210 -20.02 -15.24 31.45
C GLY A 210 -19.46 -16.62 31.75
N ARG A 211 -19.29 -16.91 33.05
CA ARG A 211 -19.10 -18.27 33.56
C ARG A 211 -20.30 -19.11 33.10
N GLY A 212 -20.08 -20.19 32.35
CA GLY A 212 -21.16 -21.04 31.88
C GLY A 212 -20.65 -22.38 31.40
N ARG A 213 -21.12 -23.44 32.07
CA ARG A 213 -20.69 -24.83 31.97
C ARG A 213 -20.81 -25.39 30.54
N GLY A 214 -19.82 -26.18 30.16
CA GLY A 214 -19.86 -26.97 28.94
C GLY A 214 -20.97 -28.03 29.00
N ARG A 215 -21.69 -28.16 27.88
CA ARG A 215 -22.32 -29.38 27.32
C ARG A 215 -23.04 -28.95 26.05
N GLY A 216 -22.68 -29.51 24.91
CA GLY A 216 -23.41 -29.28 23.66
C GLY A 216 -22.68 -29.74 22.40
N ARG A 217 -22.96 -30.97 21.98
CA ARG A 217 -22.69 -31.52 20.65
C ARG A 217 -23.31 -30.64 19.56
N GLY A 218 -22.68 -30.51 18.39
CA GLY A 218 -23.40 -30.02 17.21
C GLY A 218 -22.57 -29.59 16.02
N ARG A 219 -22.41 -30.54 15.08
CA ARG A 219 -22.56 -30.41 13.62
C ARG A 219 -21.71 -29.37 12.87
N GLY A 220 -20.89 -29.90 11.97
CA GLY A 220 -20.15 -29.15 10.98
C GLY A 220 -21.04 -28.34 10.03
N ARG A 221 -20.44 -27.29 9.48
CA ARG A 221 -20.81 -26.72 8.19
C ARG A 221 -19.52 -26.50 7.42
N GLY A 222 -19.37 -27.29 6.36
CA GLY A 222 -18.35 -27.09 5.35
C GLY A 222 -18.37 -25.64 4.90
N ARG A 223 -17.24 -24.98 5.08
CA ARG A 223 -17.01 -23.65 4.54
C ARG A 223 -16.85 -23.85 3.04
N LYS A 224 -17.78 -23.32 2.23
CA LYS A 224 -17.55 -23.18 0.80
C LYS A 224 -16.24 -22.42 0.64
N ILE A 225 -15.26 -23.10 0.07
CA ILE A 225 -14.07 -22.46 -0.49
C ILE A 225 -14.61 -21.84 -1.77
N GLU A 226 -14.96 -20.56 -1.70
CA GLU A 226 -15.16 -19.76 -2.91
C GLU A 226 -13.80 -19.67 -3.60
N ASP A 227 -13.78 -20.07 -4.86
CA ASP A 227 -12.60 -20.04 -5.72
C ASP A 227 -12.09 -18.59 -5.84
N PRO A 228 -10.85 -18.27 -5.42
CA PRO A 228 -10.29 -16.92 -5.54
C PRO A 228 -10.05 -16.47 -6.99
N ARG A 229 -10.20 -17.36 -7.98
CA ARG A 229 -10.16 -16.98 -9.40
C ARG A 229 -11.49 -16.37 -9.81
N MET A 230 -11.70 -15.11 -9.45
CA MET A 230 -12.42 -14.22 -10.35
C MET A 230 -11.47 -13.95 -11.52
N THR A 231 -11.62 -14.68 -12.62
CA THR A 231 -11.02 -14.27 -13.88
C THR A 231 -11.68 -12.95 -14.29
N PHE A 232 -10.94 -12.03 -14.88
CA PHE A 232 -11.44 -10.70 -15.26
C PHE A 232 -12.42 -10.75 -16.46
N ASP A 233 -12.92 -11.94 -16.81
CA ASP A 233 -13.78 -12.22 -17.97
C ASP A 233 -15.22 -11.70 -17.84
N GLY A 234 -15.50 -10.83 -16.86
CA GLY A 234 -16.85 -10.39 -16.50
C GLY A 234 -17.02 -8.88 -16.39
N PHE A 235 -16.26 -8.10 -17.16
CA PHE A 235 -16.49 -6.67 -17.38
C PHE A 235 -17.18 -6.42 -18.72
#